data_AF-A0A485B6A0-F1
#
_entry.id   AF-A0A485B6A0-F1
#
_cell.length_a   1.000
_cell.length_b   1.000
_cell.length_c   1.000
_cell.angle_alpha   90.00
_cell.angle_beta   90.00
_cell.angle_gamma   90.00
#
_symmetry.space_group_name_H-M   'P 1'
#
loop_
_entity.id
_entity.type
_entity.pdbx_description
1 polymer ?
#
loop_
_entity_poly.entity_id
_entity_poly.type
_entity_poly.pdbx_seq_one_letter_code
_entity_poly.pdbx_strand_id
1 'polypeptide(L)'
;MKPFAVIRGQLIIPVWGVRALYSLDVDTGYTGGANVDKDIAGTYSHSGNVLTLNFTAHGAVVGDKVQIRLLDGGSQTFLGDQPIATVTAVLSANSFTVYHPISHTASGNAHLYGLETAAQQPRNEFNTALGASSGTNMKTGAFNTLLGCQAAQTATTITRATLIGYQAGGVATSVTNSALVGTFCATNMTTITNVTAIGDSSLRFKVDGTNLTEAWSNIAGIGSNTRISGQNQMQLGDTNINVYAQSAIQIRSDERDKADKREIDGDLAVAFVRGLKSYLYKYDFRDDYFEEHTVQVGIDENAQPVFETKLRPIPKDGSKKRERDHAGYLAQQIKALMDELGIDFGMYQDHLVNGGCDVKTLAYEQAIPFITKALDMAFSRLDEIEERLAKLESQ
;
A
#
# COMPACT_ATOMS: atom_id res chain seq x y z
N MET A 1 8.06 -1.47 -33.07
CA MET A 1 6.70 -1.13 -32.59
C MET A 1 5.82 -2.35 -32.76
N LYS A 2 5.42 -3.03 -31.68
CA LYS A 2 4.25 -3.91 -31.68
C LYS A 2 3.12 -3.13 -31.03
N PRO A 3 2.27 -2.41 -31.78
CA PRO A 3 1.14 -1.72 -31.19
C PRO A 3 -0.04 -2.70 -31.18
N PHE A 4 -0.84 -2.66 -30.10
CA PHE A 4 -2.12 -3.34 -29.94
C PHE A 4 -2.05 -4.86 -29.66
N ALA A 5 -2.11 -5.21 -28.37
CA ALA A 5 -2.66 -6.49 -27.96
C ALA A 5 -4.20 -6.32 -27.93
N VAL A 6 -4.89 -6.95 -28.88
CA VAL A 6 -6.35 -7.13 -28.81
C VAL A 6 -6.59 -8.38 -27.96
N ILE A 7 -7.24 -8.17 -26.82
CA ILE A 7 -7.43 -9.17 -25.76
C ILE A 7 -8.61 -10.09 -26.14
N ARG A 8 -8.42 -11.40 -25.99
CA ARG A 8 -9.47 -12.42 -26.15
C ARG A 8 -10.22 -12.60 -24.83
N GLY A 9 -11.54 -12.42 -24.85
CA GLY A 9 -12.43 -12.69 -23.72
C GLY A 9 -12.82 -11.45 -22.90
N GLN A 10 -13.98 -10.86 -23.23
CA GLN A 10 -14.79 -9.91 -22.44
C GLN A 10 -14.15 -8.68 -21.74
N LEU A 11 -12.87 -8.35 -21.92
CA LEU A 11 -12.22 -7.27 -21.19
C LEU A 11 -11.51 -6.28 -22.13
N ILE A 12 -12.05 -5.06 -22.25
CA ILE A 12 -11.35 -3.94 -22.91
C ILE A 12 -10.42 -3.33 -21.86
N ILE A 13 -9.17 -3.80 -21.79
CA ILE A 13 -8.12 -3.13 -21.03
C ILE A 13 -7.45 -2.11 -21.97
N PRO A 14 -7.61 -0.79 -21.78
CA PRO A 14 -6.77 0.18 -22.49
C PRO A 14 -5.34 0.07 -21.95
N VAL A 15 -4.50 -0.73 -22.63
CA VAL A 15 -3.06 -0.90 -22.34
C VAL A 15 -2.23 -0.17 -23.38
N TRP A 16 -1.48 0.83 -22.93
CA TRP A 16 -0.69 1.70 -23.81
C TRP A 16 0.72 1.88 -23.24
N GLY A 17 1.74 1.41 -23.94
CA GLY A 17 3.13 1.51 -23.48
C GLY A 17 3.89 0.20 -23.68
N VAL A 18 5.20 0.30 -23.91
CA VAL A 18 6.06 -0.87 -24.08
C VAL A 18 6.07 -1.68 -22.78
N ARG A 19 5.73 -2.98 -22.84
CA ARG A 19 5.69 -3.92 -21.69
C ARG A 19 4.70 -3.57 -20.57
N ALA A 20 3.74 -2.67 -20.81
CA ALA A 20 2.66 -2.44 -19.85
C ALA A 20 1.83 -3.72 -19.65
N LEU A 21 1.58 -4.09 -18.39
CA LEU A 21 0.88 -5.33 -17.97
C LEU A 21 1.41 -6.62 -18.62
N TYR A 22 2.69 -6.65 -19.03
CA TYR A 22 3.23 -7.74 -19.82
C TYR A 22 2.99 -9.13 -19.21
N SER A 23 3.24 -9.29 -17.91
CA SER A 23 3.09 -10.58 -17.23
C SER A 23 1.66 -10.93 -16.84
N LEU A 24 0.70 -10.01 -17.03
CA LEU A 24 -0.69 -10.24 -16.62
C LEU A 24 -1.40 -11.21 -17.56
N ASP A 25 -1.03 -11.17 -18.84
CA ASP A 25 -1.60 -11.98 -19.91
C ASP A 25 -0.71 -13.18 -20.29
N VAL A 26 0.49 -13.30 -19.69
CA VAL A 26 1.33 -14.50 -19.83
C VAL A 26 0.65 -15.62 -19.05
N ASP A 27 0.58 -16.81 -19.64
CA ASP A 27 -0.07 -17.99 -19.06
C ASP A 27 -1.57 -17.77 -18.75
N THR A 28 -2.24 -16.87 -19.48
CA THR A 28 -3.70 -16.70 -19.39
C THR A 28 -4.41 -17.56 -20.45
N GLY A 29 -5.28 -18.45 -19.99
CA GLY A 29 -6.04 -19.39 -20.79
C GLY A 29 -7.22 -18.77 -21.54
N TYR A 30 -7.86 -19.59 -22.36
CA TYR A 30 -8.92 -19.18 -23.28
C TYR A 30 -10.15 -18.61 -22.56
N THR A 31 -10.39 -19.02 -21.32
CA THR A 31 -11.45 -18.49 -20.46
C THR A 31 -10.94 -17.57 -19.35
N GLY A 32 -9.70 -17.11 -19.43
CA GLY A 32 -9.06 -16.27 -18.41
C GLY A 32 -8.52 -17.05 -17.20
N GLY A 33 -8.43 -18.39 -17.29
CA GLY A 33 -7.79 -19.25 -16.29
C GLY A 33 -6.26 -19.28 -16.44
N ALA A 34 -5.57 -20.07 -15.62
CA ALA A 34 -4.13 -20.30 -15.77
C ALA A 34 -3.90 -21.35 -16.87
N ASN A 35 -3.24 -20.96 -17.94
CA ASN A 35 -2.79 -21.84 -19.02
C ASN A 35 -1.40 -22.36 -18.72
N VAL A 36 -1.22 -23.66 -18.88
CA VAL A 36 0.08 -24.33 -18.86
C VAL A 36 0.36 -24.79 -20.28
N ASP A 37 1.39 -24.22 -20.89
CA ASP A 37 1.87 -24.70 -22.19
C ASP A 37 2.35 -26.15 -22.05
N LYS A 38 1.92 -26.99 -23.00
CA LYS A 38 2.29 -28.39 -23.11
C LYS A 38 2.92 -28.64 -24.48
N ASP A 39 3.76 -29.66 -24.56
CA ASP A 39 4.32 -30.17 -25.82
C ASP A 39 4.46 -31.68 -25.67
N ILE A 40 3.31 -32.35 -25.54
CA ILE A 40 3.23 -33.79 -25.25
C ILE A 40 2.62 -34.52 -26.44
N ALA A 41 3.44 -35.29 -27.14
CA ALA A 41 2.97 -36.23 -28.15
C ALA A 41 2.31 -37.44 -27.50
N GLY A 42 1.28 -37.98 -28.17
CA GLY A 42 0.50 -39.10 -27.67
C GLY A 42 -0.36 -39.72 -28.75
N THR A 43 -1.40 -40.45 -28.33
CA THR A 43 -2.35 -41.10 -29.24
C THR A 43 -3.77 -40.76 -28.86
N TYR A 44 -4.70 -40.96 -29.79
CA TYR A 44 -6.13 -40.89 -29.53
C TYR A 44 -6.84 -42.15 -30.00
N SER A 45 -7.95 -42.46 -29.32
CA SER A 45 -8.97 -43.40 -29.79
C SER A 45 -10.34 -42.74 -29.69
N HIS A 46 -11.07 -42.78 -30.80
CA HIS A 46 -12.38 -42.17 -30.96
C HIS A 46 -13.41 -43.29 -31.08
N SER A 47 -14.39 -43.31 -30.19
CA SER A 47 -15.50 -44.26 -30.21
C SER A 47 -16.80 -43.54 -29.90
N GLY A 48 -17.71 -43.50 -30.87
CA GLY A 48 -18.94 -42.72 -30.73
C GLY A 48 -18.60 -41.24 -30.61
N ASN A 49 -19.16 -40.55 -29.62
CA ASN A 49 -18.87 -39.13 -29.33
C ASN A 49 -17.76 -38.95 -28.28
N VAL A 50 -17.01 -40.00 -27.96
CA VAL A 50 -15.98 -39.96 -26.93
C VAL A 50 -14.61 -40.09 -27.57
N LEU A 51 -13.77 -39.08 -27.32
CA LEU A 51 -12.37 -39.09 -27.71
C LEU A 51 -11.51 -39.34 -26.49
N THR A 52 -10.87 -40.50 -26.45
CA THR A 52 -9.91 -40.88 -25.40
C THR A 52 -8.51 -40.53 -25.87
N LEU A 53 -7.82 -39.72 -25.08
CA LEU A 53 -6.51 -39.16 -25.36
C LEU A 53 -5.48 -39.74 -24.41
N ASN A 54 -4.39 -40.27 -24.94
CA ASN A 54 -3.32 -40.92 -24.18
C ASN A 54 -2.04 -40.08 -24.29
N PHE A 55 -1.68 -39.40 -23.21
CA PHE A 55 -0.51 -38.53 -23.09
C PHE A 55 0.20 -38.83 -21.77
N THR A 56 1.48 -39.16 -21.80
CA THR A 56 2.25 -39.48 -20.58
C THR A 56 2.29 -38.30 -19.63
N ALA A 57 1.89 -38.49 -18.37
CA ALA A 57 1.91 -37.48 -17.30
C ALA A 57 1.23 -36.14 -17.69
N HIS A 58 0.04 -36.20 -18.29
CA HIS A 58 -0.66 -35.01 -18.80
C HIS A 58 -1.03 -33.98 -17.70
N GLY A 59 -1.33 -34.44 -16.49
CA GLY A 59 -1.66 -33.59 -15.34
C GLY A 59 -3.03 -32.90 -15.39
N ALA A 60 -3.89 -33.28 -16.34
CA ALA A 60 -5.25 -32.76 -16.48
C ALA A 60 -6.22 -33.33 -15.45
N VAL A 61 -7.14 -32.49 -14.98
CA VAL A 61 -8.26 -32.85 -14.11
C VAL A 61 -9.60 -32.68 -14.85
N VAL A 62 -10.66 -33.29 -14.31
CA VAL A 62 -12.00 -33.16 -14.89
C VAL A 62 -12.45 -31.69 -14.87
N GLY A 63 -12.95 -31.22 -16.02
CA GLY A 63 -13.36 -29.84 -16.23
C GLY A 63 -12.30 -28.95 -16.88
N ASP A 64 -11.03 -29.37 -16.92
CA ASP A 64 -9.97 -28.58 -17.56
C ASP A 64 -10.24 -28.41 -19.05
N LYS A 65 -9.75 -27.33 -19.63
CA LYS A 65 -9.75 -27.12 -21.07
C LYS A 65 -8.39 -27.50 -21.62
N VAL A 66 -8.37 -28.38 -22.61
CA VAL A 66 -7.14 -28.84 -23.26
C VAL A 66 -7.10 -28.39 -24.71
N GLN A 67 -5.94 -27.93 -25.15
CA GLN A 67 -5.68 -27.58 -26.54
C GLN A 67 -5.00 -28.77 -27.21
N ILE A 68 -5.72 -29.45 -28.10
CA ILE A 68 -5.28 -30.71 -28.68
C ILE A 68 -5.22 -30.61 -30.20
N ARG A 69 -4.40 -31.46 -30.81
CA ARG A 69 -4.37 -31.66 -32.26
C ARG A 69 -4.36 -33.15 -32.57
N LEU A 70 -5.20 -33.58 -33.50
CA LEU A 70 -5.24 -34.96 -33.97
C LEU A 70 -4.47 -35.00 -35.30
N LEU A 71 -3.31 -35.65 -35.28
CA LEU A 71 -2.29 -35.51 -36.33
C LEU A 71 -2.61 -36.34 -37.58
N ASP A 72 -3.25 -37.49 -37.38
CA ASP A 72 -3.61 -38.42 -38.45
C ASP A 72 -4.88 -39.22 -38.09
N GLY A 73 -5.26 -40.16 -38.95
CA GLY A 73 -6.43 -41.01 -38.77
C GLY A 73 -7.75 -40.36 -39.18
N GLY A 74 -8.84 -41.12 -39.05
CA GLY A 74 -10.17 -40.70 -39.53
C GLY A 74 -10.80 -39.53 -38.75
N SER A 75 -10.16 -39.05 -37.68
CA SER A 75 -10.58 -37.87 -36.92
C SER A 75 -9.51 -36.79 -36.88
N GLN A 76 -8.59 -36.77 -37.85
CA GLN A 76 -7.53 -35.76 -37.91
C GLN A 76 -8.09 -34.33 -37.95
N THR A 77 -7.37 -33.43 -37.28
CA THR A 77 -7.57 -31.97 -37.37
C THR A 77 -6.87 -31.44 -38.62
N PHE A 78 -7.54 -30.58 -39.39
CA PHE A 78 -7.03 -30.07 -40.66
C PHE A 78 -6.35 -28.71 -40.50
N LEU A 79 -5.47 -28.36 -41.44
CA LEU A 79 -4.86 -27.02 -41.56
C LEU A 79 -4.13 -26.50 -40.32
N GLY A 80 -3.68 -27.40 -39.43
CA GLY A 80 -3.01 -27.00 -38.19
C GLY A 80 -3.94 -26.60 -37.05
N ASP A 81 -5.24 -26.88 -37.17
CA ASP A 81 -6.23 -26.56 -36.14
C ASP A 81 -5.92 -27.26 -34.81
N GLN A 82 -6.08 -26.52 -33.72
CA GLN A 82 -5.81 -26.94 -32.34
C GLN A 82 -7.07 -26.72 -31.51
N PRO A 83 -8.12 -27.55 -31.70
CA PRO A 83 -9.38 -27.40 -31.00
C PRO A 83 -9.20 -27.45 -29.48
N ILE A 84 -10.02 -26.65 -28.80
CA ILE A 84 -10.11 -26.64 -27.34
C ILE A 84 -11.25 -27.57 -26.93
N ALA A 85 -10.93 -28.56 -26.12
CA ALA A 85 -11.88 -29.55 -25.62
C ALA A 85 -11.90 -29.56 -24.09
N THR A 86 -13.06 -29.85 -23.50
CA THR A 86 -13.19 -29.96 -22.03
C THR A 86 -13.01 -31.40 -21.60
N VAL A 87 -12.15 -31.62 -20.60
CA VAL A 87 -11.89 -32.93 -20.01
C VAL A 87 -13.14 -33.41 -19.30
N THR A 88 -13.72 -34.51 -19.78
CA THR A 88 -14.96 -35.10 -19.24
C THR A 88 -14.69 -36.16 -18.18
N ALA A 89 -13.59 -36.91 -18.30
CA ALA A 89 -13.14 -37.88 -17.31
C ALA A 89 -11.62 -38.06 -17.39
N VAL A 90 -10.99 -38.36 -16.26
CA VAL A 90 -9.57 -38.76 -16.19
C VAL A 90 -9.54 -40.25 -15.91
N LEU A 91 -9.01 -41.04 -16.84
CA LEU A 91 -8.99 -42.51 -16.75
C LEU A 91 -7.73 -43.00 -16.02
N SER A 92 -6.61 -42.29 -16.17
CA SER A 92 -5.35 -42.56 -15.48
C SER A 92 -4.45 -41.31 -15.53
N ALA A 93 -3.26 -41.36 -14.93
CA ALA A 93 -2.25 -40.29 -15.07
C ALA A 93 -1.75 -40.08 -16.50
N ASN A 94 -2.05 -41.00 -17.42
CA ASN A 94 -1.61 -41.00 -18.81
C ASN A 94 -2.77 -40.92 -19.81
N SER A 95 -4.02 -40.80 -19.35
CA SER A 95 -5.16 -40.87 -20.25
C SER A 95 -6.41 -40.18 -19.70
N PHE A 96 -7.07 -39.41 -20.54
CA PHE A 96 -8.33 -38.73 -20.22
C PHE A 96 -9.27 -38.71 -21.43
N THR A 97 -10.54 -38.41 -21.21
CA THR A 97 -11.55 -38.33 -22.27
C THR A 97 -12.04 -36.90 -22.46
N VAL A 98 -12.43 -36.58 -23.68
CA VAL A 98 -13.15 -35.36 -24.06
C VAL A 98 -14.35 -35.71 -24.92
N TYR A 99 -15.35 -34.83 -24.94
CA TYR A 99 -16.50 -34.96 -25.83
C TYR A 99 -16.13 -34.51 -27.26
N HIS A 100 -16.51 -35.30 -28.25
CA HIS A 100 -16.41 -34.94 -29.67
C HIS A 100 -17.83 -34.75 -30.25
N PRO A 101 -18.10 -33.64 -30.99
CA PRO A 101 -19.46 -33.33 -31.45
C PRO A 101 -20.00 -34.28 -32.52
N ILE A 102 -19.11 -34.99 -33.22
CA ILE A 102 -19.46 -35.93 -34.29
C ILE A 102 -19.11 -37.34 -33.84
N SER A 103 -20.06 -38.27 -33.98
CA SER A 103 -19.83 -39.69 -33.74
C SER A 103 -18.89 -40.27 -34.78
N HIS A 104 -17.77 -40.88 -34.38
CA HIS A 104 -16.87 -41.55 -35.31
C HIS A 104 -16.18 -42.76 -34.67
N THR A 105 -15.48 -43.54 -35.49
CA THR A 105 -14.61 -44.63 -35.01
C THR A 105 -13.26 -44.51 -35.72
N ALA A 106 -12.24 -44.08 -34.97
CA ALA A 106 -10.90 -43.88 -35.50
C ALA A 106 -9.87 -43.95 -34.38
N SER A 107 -8.61 -44.15 -34.75
CA SER A 107 -7.47 -44.02 -33.87
C SER A 107 -6.32 -43.38 -34.63
N GLY A 108 -5.42 -42.73 -33.93
CA GLY A 108 -4.27 -42.07 -34.52
C GLY A 108 -3.38 -41.39 -33.50
N ASN A 109 -2.43 -40.61 -33.99
CA ASN A 109 -1.53 -39.80 -33.18
C ASN A 109 -2.19 -38.47 -32.80
N ALA A 110 -1.88 -38.00 -31.59
CA ALA A 110 -2.37 -36.74 -31.06
C ALA A 110 -1.24 -35.93 -30.43
N HIS A 111 -1.47 -34.63 -30.26
CA HIS A 111 -0.57 -33.74 -29.56
C HIS A 111 -1.39 -32.85 -28.60
N LEU A 112 -0.95 -32.74 -27.34
CA LEU A 112 -1.43 -31.78 -26.36
C LEU A 112 -0.50 -30.56 -26.32
N TYR A 113 -1.04 -29.39 -26.66
CA TYR A 113 -0.31 -28.11 -26.73
C TYR A 113 -0.53 -27.20 -25.51
N GLY A 114 -1.60 -27.41 -24.76
CA GLY A 114 -1.93 -26.55 -23.64
C GLY A 114 -3.01 -27.14 -22.76
N LEU A 115 -2.99 -26.71 -21.50
CA LEU A 115 -3.95 -27.10 -20.48
C LEU A 115 -4.30 -25.87 -19.66
N GLU A 116 -5.57 -25.48 -19.70
CA GLU A 116 -6.15 -24.44 -18.86
C GLU A 116 -6.98 -25.09 -17.76
N THR A 117 -6.66 -24.75 -16.51
CA THR A 117 -7.34 -25.32 -15.35
C THR A 117 -8.80 -24.86 -15.24
N ALA A 118 -9.69 -25.79 -14.87
CA ALA A 118 -11.09 -25.49 -14.54
C ALA A 118 -11.25 -24.74 -13.21
N ALA A 119 -10.23 -24.76 -12.35
CA ALA A 119 -10.26 -24.09 -11.06
C ALA A 119 -10.40 -22.58 -11.25
N GLN A 120 -11.31 -21.94 -10.50
CA GLN A 120 -11.45 -20.49 -10.53
C GLN A 120 -10.11 -19.83 -10.17
N GLN A 121 -9.53 -19.13 -11.14
CA GLN A 121 -8.34 -18.32 -10.92
C GLN A 121 -8.73 -16.87 -10.60
N PRO A 122 -7.85 -16.12 -9.90
CA PRO A 122 -8.02 -14.68 -9.72
C PRO A 122 -8.25 -14.02 -11.08
N ARG A 123 -9.38 -13.36 -11.26
CA ARG A 123 -9.69 -12.68 -12.53
C ARG A 123 -8.83 -11.44 -12.66
N ASN A 124 -8.09 -11.36 -13.76
CA ASN A 124 -7.32 -10.17 -14.13
C ASN A 124 -8.24 -9.13 -14.78
N GLU A 125 -9.13 -8.51 -13.99
CA GLU A 125 -10.23 -7.70 -14.50
C GLU A 125 -10.17 -6.22 -14.12
N PHE A 126 -10.78 -5.38 -14.96
CA PHE A 126 -10.96 -3.94 -14.73
C PHE A 126 -9.67 -3.18 -14.41
N ASN A 127 -8.62 -3.45 -15.17
CA ASN A 127 -7.36 -2.73 -15.07
C ASN A 127 -7.26 -1.66 -16.18
N THR A 128 -6.54 -0.59 -15.93
CA THR A 128 -6.11 0.39 -16.94
C THR A 128 -4.63 0.64 -16.75
N ALA A 129 -3.85 0.57 -17.83
CA ALA A 129 -2.41 0.77 -17.76
C ALA A 129 -1.88 1.63 -18.91
N LEU A 130 -1.27 2.77 -18.58
CA LEU A 130 -0.63 3.67 -19.53
C LEU A 130 0.79 4.00 -19.04
N GLY A 131 1.80 3.76 -19.86
CA GLY A 131 3.21 4.04 -19.55
C GLY A 131 4.13 2.83 -19.77
N ALA A 132 5.38 3.08 -20.14
CA ALA A 132 6.34 2.01 -20.37
C ALA A 132 6.60 1.22 -19.08
N SER A 133 6.55 -0.10 -19.16
CA SER A 133 6.77 -1.03 -18.05
C SER A 133 5.82 -0.85 -16.84
N SER A 134 4.67 -0.21 -17.03
CA SER A 134 3.64 -0.05 -16.00
C SER A 134 3.03 -1.41 -15.64
N GLY A 135 3.15 -1.83 -14.37
CA GLY A 135 2.69 -3.13 -13.89
C GLY A 135 3.31 -4.33 -14.62
N THR A 136 4.56 -4.23 -15.08
CA THR A 136 5.20 -5.26 -15.95
C THR A 136 5.12 -6.66 -15.36
N ASN A 137 5.37 -6.80 -14.06
CA ASN A 137 5.46 -8.09 -13.38
C ASN A 137 4.13 -8.54 -12.74
N MET A 138 3.04 -7.79 -12.95
CA MET A 138 1.73 -8.11 -12.36
C MET A 138 1.24 -9.44 -12.93
N LYS A 139 1.05 -10.44 -12.06
CA LYS A 139 0.53 -11.78 -12.42
C LYS A 139 -0.96 -11.91 -12.09
N THR A 140 -1.36 -11.26 -11.01
CA THR A 140 -2.75 -11.21 -10.55
C THR A 140 -3.12 -9.77 -10.26
N GLY A 141 -4.23 -9.28 -10.80
CA GLY A 141 -4.72 -7.99 -10.34
C GLY A 141 -6.09 -7.59 -10.86
N ALA A 142 -6.84 -6.92 -9.99
CA ALA A 142 -8.18 -6.45 -10.31
C ALA A 142 -8.43 -5.02 -9.82
N PHE A 143 -9.21 -4.27 -10.60
CA PHE A 143 -9.67 -2.91 -10.27
C PHE A 143 -8.54 -1.89 -10.09
N ASN A 144 -7.55 -1.89 -10.99
CA ASN A 144 -6.38 -1.02 -10.88
C ASN A 144 -6.29 0.05 -11.97
N THR A 145 -5.75 1.21 -11.61
CA THR A 145 -5.36 2.26 -12.56
C THR A 145 -3.87 2.53 -12.42
N LEU A 146 -3.08 2.22 -13.46
CA LEU A 146 -1.64 2.40 -13.50
C LEU A 146 -1.25 3.40 -14.59
N LEU A 147 -0.80 4.60 -14.24
CA LEU A 147 -0.44 5.65 -15.17
C LEU A 147 0.96 6.19 -14.88
N GLY A 148 1.96 5.77 -15.64
CA GLY A 148 3.34 6.23 -15.48
C GLY A 148 4.36 5.21 -15.98
N CYS A 149 5.55 5.68 -16.31
CA CYS A 149 6.66 4.79 -16.62
C CYS A 149 7.09 4.06 -15.34
N GLN A 150 7.19 2.72 -15.40
CA GLN A 150 7.59 1.84 -14.29
C GLN A 150 6.72 1.97 -13.01
N ALA A 151 5.48 2.48 -13.12
CA ALA A 151 4.54 2.42 -12.00
C ALA A 151 4.29 0.96 -11.62
N ALA A 152 4.46 0.61 -10.34
CA ALA A 152 4.30 -0.75 -9.83
C ALA A 152 5.11 -1.83 -10.59
N GLN A 153 6.28 -1.48 -11.14
CA GLN A 153 6.99 -2.35 -12.09
C GLN A 153 7.23 -3.77 -11.56
N THR A 154 7.59 -3.89 -10.29
CA THR A 154 7.96 -5.16 -9.64
C THR A 154 6.77 -5.91 -9.01
N ALA A 155 5.61 -5.26 -8.89
CA ALA A 155 4.46 -5.83 -8.18
C ALA A 155 3.90 -7.05 -8.91
N THR A 156 3.78 -8.17 -8.20
CA THR A 156 3.16 -9.39 -8.73
C THR A 156 1.66 -9.41 -8.49
N THR A 157 1.20 -8.70 -7.45
CA THR A 157 -0.22 -8.62 -7.08
C THR A 157 -0.62 -7.17 -6.85
N ILE A 158 -1.58 -6.66 -7.63
CA ILE A 158 -2.13 -5.31 -7.46
C ILE A 158 -3.64 -5.42 -7.38
N THR A 159 -4.28 -4.84 -6.36
CA THR A 159 -5.75 -4.90 -6.22
C THR A 159 -6.30 -3.61 -5.65
N ARG A 160 -7.33 -3.06 -6.30
CA ARG A 160 -8.01 -1.82 -5.88
C ARG A 160 -7.02 -0.68 -5.64
N ALA A 161 -6.09 -0.48 -6.57
CA ALA A 161 -5.03 0.51 -6.43
C ALA A 161 -4.98 1.51 -7.60
N THR A 162 -4.65 2.75 -7.27
CA THR A 162 -4.39 3.82 -8.22
C THR A 162 -2.94 4.23 -8.09
N LEU A 163 -2.13 4.03 -9.13
CA LEU A 163 -0.71 4.36 -9.15
C LEU A 163 -0.44 5.28 -10.35
N ILE A 164 -0.17 6.55 -10.06
CA ILE A 164 0.04 7.60 -11.06
C ILE A 164 1.39 8.28 -10.80
N GLY A 165 2.32 8.18 -11.74
CA GLY A 165 3.66 8.80 -11.66
C GLY A 165 4.79 7.87 -12.07
N TYR A 166 5.97 8.44 -12.31
CA TYR A 166 7.17 7.66 -12.62
C TYR A 166 7.62 6.87 -11.37
N GLN A 167 7.77 5.55 -11.50
CA GLN A 167 8.17 4.64 -10.42
C GLN A 167 7.32 4.70 -9.14
N ALA A 168 6.05 5.13 -9.21
CA ALA A 168 5.14 5.05 -8.07
C ALA A 168 5.03 3.60 -7.58
N GLY A 169 5.38 3.35 -6.31
CA GLY A 169 5.44 2.00 -5.73
C GLY A 169 6.43 1.05 -6.45
N GLY A 170 7.53 1.57 -7.00
CA GLY A 170 8.40 0.85 -7.94
C GLY A 170 8.92 -0.52 -7.46
N VAL A 171 9.32 -0.66 -6.18
CA VAL A 171 9.83 -1.93 -5.61
C VAL A 171 8.77 -2.75 -4.86
N ALA A 172 7.53 -2.28 -4.84
CA ALA A 172 6.46 -2.98 -4.12
C ALA A 172 6.16 -4.32 -4.80
N THR A 173 6.19 -5.41 -4.03
CA THR A 173 5.79 -6.75 -4.49
C THR A 173 4.27 -6.92 -4.52
N SER A 174 3.58 -6.20 -3.63
CA SER A 174 2.12 -6.16 -3.59
C SER A 174 1.60 -4.75 -3.27
N VAL A 175 0.49 -4.38 -3.91
CA VAL A 175 -0.20 -3.10 -3.67
C VAL A 175 -1.70 -3.33 -3.56
N THR A 176 -2.29 -2.99 -2.41
CA THR A 176 -3.70 -3.23 -2.12
C THR A 176 -4.39 -2.00 -1.51
N ASN A 177 -5.58 -1.64 -1.99
CA ASN A 177 -6.42 -0.56 -1.43
C ASN A 177 -5.65 0.76 -1.25
N SER A 178 -4.87 1.18 -2.23
CA SER A 178 -3.92 2.28 -2.07
C SER A 178 -3.95 3.26 -3.24
N ALA A 179 -3.70 4.53 -2.95
CA ALA A 179 -3.65 5.62 -3.92
C ALA A 179 -2.29 6.30 -3.86
N LEU A 180 -1.46 6.08 -4.88
CA LEU A 180 -0.13 6.62 -5.03
C LEU A 180 -0.13 7.57 -6.23
N VAL A 181 0.08 8.87 -6.00
CA VAL A 181 0.00 9.92 -7.01
C VAL A 181 1.21 10.84 -6.87
N GLY A 182 2.25 10.61 -7.67
CA GLY A 182 3.49 11.36 -7.65
C GLY A 182 4.66 10.56 -8.21
N THR A 183 5.70 11.25 -8.65
CA THR A 183 6.96 10.60 -9.04
C THR A 183 7.68 10.07 -7.79
N PHE A 184 8.20 8.86 -7.86
CA PHE A 184 8.87 8.15 -6.76
C PHE A 184 8.10 8.02 -5.43
N CYS A 185 6.77 8.21 -5.41
CA CYS A 185 6.00 8.03 -4.19
C CYS A 185 5.97 6.55 -3.72
N ALA A 186 6.16 6.32 -2.43
CA ALA A 186 6.25 5.01 -1.77
C ALA A 186 7.20 4.01 -2.45
N THR A 187 8.23 4.48 -3.16
CA THR A 187 9.08 3.64 -4.03
C THR A 187 9.88 2.59 -3.26
N ASN A 188 10.16 2.83 -1.98
CA ASN A 188 10.97 1.94 -1.14
C ASN A 188 10.14 0.89 -0.39
N MET A 189 8.81 1.01 -0.39
CA MET A 189 7.93 0.11 0.33
C MET A 189 7.79 -1.23 -0.41
N THR A 190 8.04 -2.33 0.28
CA THR A 190 7.97 -3.69 -0.31
C THR A 190 6.54 -4.24 -0.36
N THR A 191 5.69 -3.79 0.55
CA THR A 191 4.25 -4.12 0.64
C THR A 191 3.48 -2.84 0.93
N ILE A 192 2.52 -2.51 0.09
CA ILE A 192 1.72 -1.28 0.20
C ILE A 192 0.26 -1.68 0.42
N THR A 193 -0.28 -1.40 1.62
CA THR A 193 -1.66 -1.74 1.98
C THR A 193 -2.32 -0.59 2.72
N ASN A 194 -3.46 -0.10 2.23
CA ASN A 194 -4.17 1.05 2.80
C ASN A 194 -3.26 2.29 2.92
N VAL A 195 -2.57 2.65 1.83
CA VAL A 195 -1.63 3.78 1.77
C VAL A 195 -2.16 4.85 0.83
N THR A 196 -2.15 6.10 1.27
CA THR A 196 -2.36 7.28 0.42
C THR A 196 -1.06 8.08 0.34
N ALA A 197 -0.40 8.09 -0.81
CA ALA A 197 0.81 8.88 -1.05
C ALA A 197 0.55 9.88 -2.17
N ILE A 198 0.56 11.18 -1.88
CA ILE A 198 0.30 12.22 -2.88
C ILE A 198 1.45 13.23 -2.82
N GLY A 199 2.17 13.37 -3.93
CA GLY A 199 3.34 14.26 -4.06
C GLY A 199 4.59 13.51 -4.48
N ASP A 200 5.54 14.25 -5.07
CA ASP A 200 6.85 13.72 -5.42
C ASP A 200 7.58 13.17 -4.18
N SER A 201 8.12 11.97 -4.30
CA SER A 201 8.91 11.29 -3.27
C SER A 201 8.18 11.15 -1.91
N SER A 202 6.85 11.27 -1.90
CA SER A 202 6.01 11.09 -0.70
C SER A 202 6.12 9.67 -0.16
N LEU A 203 6.24 9.51 1.16
CA LEU A 203 6.39 8.23 1.85
C LEU A 203 7.57 7.37 1.36
N ARG A 204 8.63 8.00 0.84
CA ARG A 204 9.87 7.29 0.45
C ARG A 204 10.75 6.94 1.66
N PHE A 205 10.76 7.84 2.64
CA PHE A 205 11.58 7.75 3.85
C PHE A 205 10.73 7.94 5.10
N LYS A 206 11.24 7.45 6.23
CA LYS A 206 10.71 7.75 7.56
C LYS A 206 11.26 9.08 8.09
N VAL A 207 10.65 9.59 9.15
CA VAL A 207 11.11 10.84 9.80
C VAL A 207 12.57 10.76 10.28
N ASP A 208 13.06 9.58 10.65
CA ASP A 208 14.46 9.36 11.02
C ASP A 208 15.45 9.32 9.83
N GLY A 209 14.96 9.50 8.60
CA GLY A 209 15.74 9.50 7.36
C GLY A 209 16.00 8.11 6.78
N THR A 210 15.63 7.03 7.47
CA THR A 210 15.77 5.67 6.91
C THR A 210 14.71 5.43 5.82
N ASN A 211 14.99 4.50 4.90
CA ASN A 211 14.02 4.08 3.90
C ASN A 211 12.77 3.51 4.57
N LEU A 212 11.59 3.85 4.06
CA LEU A 212 10.36 3.20 4.49
C LEU A 212 10.20 1.88 3.71
N THR A 213 10.74 0.79 4.25
CA THR A 213 10.71 -0.54 3.60
C THR A 213 9.68 -1.48 4.21
N GLU A 214 9.21 -1.16 5.42
CA GLU A 214 8.25 -1.92 6.18
C GLU A 214 6.86 -1.92 5.54
N ALA A 215 6.09 -2.97 5.84
CA ALA A 215 4.68 -3.08 5.50
C ALA A 215 3.82 -2.18 6.41
N TRP A 216 4.10 -0.88 6.45
CA TRP A 216 3.28 0.09 7.17
C TRP A 216 1.93 0.27 6.48
N SER A 217 0.86 0.07 7.24
CA SER A 217 -0.52 0.17 6.74
C SER A 217 -1.28 1.30 7.39
N ASN A 218 -2.34 1.74 6.72
CA ASN A 218 -3.20 2.84 7.17
C ASN A 218 -2.37 4.12 7.39
N ILE A 219 -1.61 4.50 6.36
CA ILE A 219 -0.76 5.69 6.38
C ILE A 219 -1.12 6.62 5.23
N ALA A 220 -1.03 7.93 5.48
CA ALA A 220 -1.26 8.94 4.46
C ALA A 220 -0.16 10.01 4.49
N GLY A 221 0.49 10.26 3.35
CA GLY A 221 1.45 11.34 3.16
C GLY A 221 0.99 12.24 2.02
N ILE A 222 0.65 13.49 2.33
CA ILE A 222 0.21 14.48 1.33
C ILE A 222 1.19 15.65 1.29
N GLY A 223 1.90 15.80 0.18
CA GLY A 223 2.95 16.78 -0.02
C GLY A 223 4.24 16.11 -0.52
N SER A 224 5.09 16.91 -1.18
CA SER A 224 6.41 16.48 -1.62
C SER A 224 7.26 16.08 -0.41
N ASN A 225 8.05 15.02 -0.54
CA ASN A 225 8.98 14.53 0.49
C ASN A 225 8.34 14.30 1.87
N THR A 226 7.04 13.99 1.91
CA THR A 226 6.38 13.64 3.19
C THR A 226 7.01 12.39 3.79
N ARG A 227 7.37 12.48 5.06
CA ARG A 227 7.95 11.38 5.84
C ARG A 227 7.06 11.09 7.02
N ILE A 228 6.79 9.82 7.27
CA ILE A 228 5.93 9.39 8.37
C ILE A 228 6.73 8.66 9.42
N SER A 229 6.27 8.74 10.66
CA SER A 229 6.98 8.16 11.80
C SER A 229 6.45 6.80 12.20
N GLY A 230 5.28 6.35 11.75
CA GLY A 230 4.71 5.06 12.12
C GLY A 230 3.44 4.71 11.36
N GLN A 231 2.89 3.54 11.65
CA GLN A 231 1.59 3.08 11.13
C GLN A 231 0.42 3.87 11.74
N ASN A 232 -0.74 3.86 11.08
CA ASN A 232 -1.97 4.54 11.55
C ASN A 232 -1.81 6.06 11.70
N GLN A 233 -1.06 6.69 10.79
CA GLN A 233 -0.73 8.11 10.85
C GLN A 233 -1.03 8.81 9.52
N MET A 234 -1.24 10.12 9.60
CA MET A 234 -1.30 11.01 8.44
C MET A 234 -0.30 12.15 8.62
N GLN A 235 0.49 12.45 7.59
CA GLN A 235 1.42 13.57 7.52
C GLN A 235 0.99 14.54 6.41
N LEU A 236 0.94 15.84 6.74
CA LEU A 236 0.64 16.93 5.82
C LEU A 236 1.91 17.75 5.55
N GLY A 237 2.58 17.45 4.43
CA GLY A 237 3.80 18.08 3.94
C GLY A 237 5.05 17.82 4.78
N ASP A 238 6.12 18.52 4.42
CA ASP A 238 7.45 18.44 5.02
C ASP A 238 7.69 19.61 6.02
N THR A 239 8.93 19.87 6.39
CA THR A 239 9.28 20.97 7.29
C THR A 239 9.10 22.36 6.65
N ASN A 240 8.97 22.46 5.32
CA ASN A 240 8.89 23.72 4.60
C ASN A 240 7.46 24.16 4.28
N ILE A 241 6.48 23.27 4.51
CA ILE A 241 5.07 23.61 4.32
C ILE A 241 4.52 24.40 5.51
N ASN A 242 3.56 25.29 5.23
CA ASN A 242 2.63 25.81 6.24
C ASN A 242 1.25 25.22 5.97
N VAL A 243 0.71 24.44 6.90
CA VAL A 243 -0.67 23.93 6.81
C VAL A 243 -1.64 25.05 7.15
N TYR A 244 -2.15 25.74 6.13
CA TYR A 244 -3.13 26.80 6.29
C TYR A 244 -4.55 26.25 6.27
N ALA A 245 -5.23 26.30 7.42
CA ALA A 245 -6.65 25.97 7.53
C ALA A 245 -7.47 27.27 7.54
N GLN A 246 -8.41 27.42 6.61
CA GLN A 246 -9.30 28.59 6.56
C GLN A 246 -10.23 28.67 7.78
N SER A 247 -10.53 27.53 8.41
CA SER A 247 -11.37 27.39 9.59
C SER A 247 -10.76 26.39 10.58
N ALA A 248 -11.27 26.35 11.81
CA ALA A 248 -10.80 25.42 12.83
C ALA A 248 -11.07 23.95 12.43
N ILE A 249 -10.09 23.09 12.69
CA ILE A 249 -10.21 21.64 12.51
C ILE A 249 -11.23 21.11 13.53
N GLN A 250 -12.28 20.47 13.03
CA GLN A 250 -13.37 19.94 13.86
C GLN A 250 -13.03 18.51 14.31
N ILE A 251 -13.11 18.26 15.63
CA ILE A 251 -12.90 16.95 16.23
C ILE A 251 -14.26 16.40 16.69
N ARG A 252 -14.59 15.16 16.30
CA ARG A 252 -15.83 14.50 16.76
C ARG A 252 -15.74 14.25 18.27
N SER A 253 -16.78 14.66 19.01
CA SER A 253 -16.82 14.57 20.47
C SER A 253 -18.25 14.25 20.96
N ASP A 254 -18.95 13.35 20.27
CA ASP A 254 -20.28 12.88 20.67
C ASP A 254 -20.22 12.11 21.99
N GLU A 255 -21.29 12.19 22.80
CA GLU A 255 -21.36 11.49 24.07
C GLU A 255 -21.30 9.96 23.91
N ARG A 256 -21.88 9.42 22.83
CA ARG A 256 -21.93 7.98 22.54
C ARG A 256 -20.56 7.39 22.23
N ASP A 257 -19.64 8.23 21.78
CA ASP A 257 -18.27 7.86 21.44
C ASP A 257 -17.33 7.94 22.67
N LYS A 258 -17.87 8.17 23.89
CA LYS A 258 -17.09 8.32 25.13
C LYS A 258 -17.62 7.42 26.27
N ALA A 259 -16.78 6.52 26.75
CA ALA A 259 -17.02 5.67 27.92
C ALA A 259 -16.23 6.15 29.16
N ASP A 260 -16.59 5.66 30.35
CA ASP A 260 -15.87 5.86 31.61
C ASP A 260 -15.50 7.33 31.93
N LYS A 261 -16.48 8.21 31.70
CA LYS A 261 -16.35 9.66 31.86
C LYS A 261 -16.12 10.03 33.33
N ARG A 262 -15.06 10.79 33.59
CA ARG A 262 -14.75 11.40 34.91
C ARG A 262 -14.45 12.88 34.74
N GLU A 263 -14.84 13.68 35.72
CA GLU A 263 -14.46 15.09 35.75
C GLU A 263 -12.98 15.24 36.10
N ILE A 264 -12.35 16.31 35.61
CA ILE A 264 -10.97 16.64 35.94
C ILE A 264 -10.98 17.23 37.36
N ASP A 265 -10.19 16.62 38.25
CA ASP A 265 -10.00 17.11 39.60
C ASP A 265 -9.40 18.54 39.60
N GLY A 266 -9.96 19.42 40.42
CA GLY A 266 -9.60 20.84 40.44
C GLY A 266 -8.17 21.08 40.91
N ASP A 267 -7.74 20.39 41.96
CA ASP A 267 -6.39 20.56 42.51
C ASP A 267 -5.35 19.98 41.55
N LEU A 268 -5.66 18.84 40.91
CA LEU A 268 -4.85 18.28 39.83
C LEU A 268 -4.74 19.26 38.65
N ALA A 269 -5.83 19.89 38.24
CA ALA A 269 -5.81 20.88 37.16
C ALA A 269 -4.91 22.08 37.49
N VAL A 270 -5.02 22.60 38.71
CA VAL A 270 -4.17 23.69 39.21
C VAL A 270 -2.71 23.26 39.28
N ALA A 271 -2.41 22.07 39.79
CA ALA A 271 -1.05 21.53 39.87
C ALA A 271 -0.43 21.37 38.48
N PHE A 272 -1.18 20.83 37.53
CA PHE A 272 -0.75 20.70 36.14
C PHE A 272 -0.43 22.06 35.52
N VAL A 273 -1.37 23.01 35.55
CA VAL A 273 -1.20 24.33 34.94
C VAL A 273 -0.03 25.11 35.57
N ARG A 274 0.14 25.02 36.90
CA ARG A 274 1.27 25.66 37.59
C ARG A 274 2.61 25.00 37.30
N GLY A 275 2.62 23.71 36.98
CA GLY A 275 3.82 22.97 36.58
C GLY A 275 4.28 23.23 35.15
N LEU A 276 3.43 23.81 34.29
CA LEU A 276 3.79 24.15 32.92
C LEU A 276 4.88 25.22 32.88
N LYS A 277 5.94 24.96 32.12
CA LYS A 277 6.99 25.96 31.81
C LYS A 277 6.97 26.25 30.32
N SER A 278 6.65 27.49 29.97
CA SER A 278 6.58 27.96 28.59
C SER A 278 7.94 28.48 28.13
N TYR A 279 8.28 28.23 26.87
CA TYR A 279 9.53 28.70 26.27
C TYR A 279 9.25 29.53 25.02
N LEU A 280 10.08 30.54 24.79
CA LEU A 280 10.36 31.02 23.45
C LEU A 280 11.49 30.19 22.86
N TYR A 281 11.30 29.68 21.65
CA TYR A 281 12.28 28.86 20.95
C TYR A 281 12.28 29.16 19.45
N LYS A 282 13.40 28.85 18.81
CA LYS A 282 13.55 28.88 17.35
C LYS A 282 13.50 27.47 16.82
N TYR A 283 12.82 27.26 15.69
CA TYR A 283 12.80 25.95 15.05
C TYR A 283 14.18 25.59 14.50
N ASP A 284 14.61 24.37 14.80
CA ASP A 284 15.83 23.77 14.28
C ASP A 284 15.56 22.27 14.11
N PHE A 285 14.79 21.96 13.05
CA PHE A 285 14.21 20.65 12.82
C PHE A 285 15.28 19.62 12.50
N ARG A 286 15.28 18.48 13.20
CA ARG A 286 16.18 17.34 12.93
C ARG A 286 16.04 16.86 11.48
N ASP A 287 14.81 16.94 10.98
CA ASP A 287 14.40 16.63 9.62
C ASP A 287 15.15 17.40 8.51
N ASP A 288 15.67 18.59 8.81
CA ASP A 288 16.44 19.42 7.85
C ASP A 288 17.94 19.04 7.82
N TYR A 289 18.37 18.17 8.73
CA TYR A 289 19.75 17.69 8.88
C TYR A 289 19.97 16.35 8.17
N PHE A 290 19.46 16.24 6.95
CA PHE A 290 19.73 15.13 6.05
C PHE A 290 20.19 15.65 4.70
N GLU A 291 21.13 14.95 4.09
CA GLU A 291 21.51 15.18 2.70
C GLU A 291 21.31 13.92 1.87
N GLU A 292 20.81 14.13 0.67
CA GLU A 292 20.67 13.07 -0.32
C GLU A 292 22.04 12.73 -0.90
N HIS A 293 22.36 11.44 -0.90
CA HIS A 293 23.52 10.94 -1.59
C HIS A 293 23.16 9.65 -2.33
N THR A 294 23.80 9.47 -3.47
CA THR A 294 23.56 8.34 -4.34
C THR A 294 24.58 7.25 -4.03
N VAL A 295 24.10 6.07 -3.65
CA VAL A 295 24.93 4.90 -3.36
C VAL A 295 24.72 3.86 -4.45
N GLN A 296 25.80 3.28 -4.96
CA GLN A 296 25.71 2.12 -5.84
C GLN A 296 25.34 0.90 -4.98
N VAL A 297 24.17 0.31 -5.23
CA VAL A 297 23.65 -0.83 -4.46
C VAL A 297 23.86 -2.16 -5.17
N GLY A 298 24.19 -2.12 -6.45
CA GLY A 298 24.42 -3.33 -7.23
C GLY A 298 24.77 -3.05 -8.69
N ILE A 299 24.66 -4.10 -9.48
CA ILE A 299 24.82 -4.09 -10.92
C ILE A 299 23.60 -4.81 -11.49
N ASP A 300 22.98 -4.24 -12.53
CA ASP A 300 21.82 -4.84 -13.19
C ASP A 300 22.22 -6.02 -14.10
N GLU A 301 21.22 -6.67 -14.68
CA GLU A 301 21.40 -7.80 -15.61
C GLU A 301 22.25 -7.45 -16.86
N ASN A 302 22.43 -6.16 -17.16
CA ASN A 302 23.20 -5.66 -18.29
C ASN A 302 24.58 -5.12 -17.87
N ALA A 303 25.06 -5.51 -16.69
CA ALA A 303 26.32 -5.06 -16.12
C ALA A 303 26.41 -3.53 -15.86
N GLN A 304 25.28 -2.82 -15.75
CA GLN A 304 25.24 -1.40 -15.42
C GLN A 304 25.06 -1.17 -13.91
N PRO A 305 25.73 -0.17 -13.32
CA PRO A 305 25.60 0.12 -11.89
C PRO A 305 24.18 0.60 -11.54
N VAL A 306 23.57 -0.02 -10.54
CA VAL A 306 22.27 0.40 -9.97
C VAL A 306 22.53 1.32 -8.80
N PHE A 307 21.92 2.50 -8.87
CA PHE A 307 22.06 3.56 -7.88
C PHE A 307 20.77 3.76 -7.10
N GLU A 308 20.89 3.98 -5.79
CA GLU A 308 19.78 4.31 -4.90
C GLU A 308 20.11 5.59 -4.14
N THR A 309 19.15 6.51 -4.04
CA THR A 309 19.28 7.68 -3.16
C THR A 309 18.99 7.27 -1.73
N LYS A 310 19.92 7.58 -0.83
CA LYS A 310 19.75 7.45 0.61
C LYS A 310 19.92 8.81 1.26
N LEU A 311 19.26 8.99 2.40
CA LEU A 311 19.52 10.13 3.27
C LEU A 311 20.64 9.75 4.24
N ARG A 312 21.66 10.60 4.33
CA ARG A 312 22.64 10.51 5.43
C ARG A 312 22.44 11.66 6.41
N PRO A 313 22.50 11.40 7.72
CA PRO A 313 22.39 12.46 8.72
C PRO A 313 23.65 13.34 8.66
N ILE A 314 23.46 14.64 8.70
CA ILE A 314 24.53 15.61 8.92
C ILE A 314 24.54 16.08 10.38
N PRO A 315 25.69 16.49 10.95
CA PRO A 315 25.75 16.98 12.32
C PRO A 315 24.79 18.16 12.54
N LYS A 316 24.06 18.13 13.67
CA LYS A 316 23.15 19.21 14.06
C LYS A 316 23.94 20.39 14.64
N ASP A 317 24.51 21.18 13.74
CA ASP A 317 25.37 22.34 14.04
C ASP A 317 24.60 23.67 14.21
N GLY A 318 23.27 23.65 14.07
CA GLY A 318 22.42 24.84 14.13
C GLY A 318 22.37 25.67 12.84
N SER A 319 23.01 25.22 11.74
CA SER A 319 22.98 25.90 10.43
C SER A 319 21.60 25.98 9.77
N LYS A 320 20.66 25.10 10.14
CA LYS A 320 19.27 25.07 9.62
C LYS A 320 18.27 25.75 10.55
N LYS A 321 18.75 26.38 11.61
CA LYS A 321 17.93 27.11 12.57
C LYS A 321 17.20 28.27 11.88
N ARG A 322 15.90 28.37 12.15
CA ARG A 322 15.02 29.44 11.64
C ARG A 322 15.14 30.69 12.50
N GLU A 323 14.83 31.84 11.92
CA GLU A 323 15.02 33.12 12.61
C GLU A 323 13.87 33.54 13.54
N ARG A 324 12.65 33.10 13.24
CA ARG A 324 11.44 33.50 13.97
C ARG A 324 11.37 32.82 15.33
N ASP A 325 11.03 33.59 16.36
CA ASP A 325 10.69 33.05 17.67
C ASP A 325 9.27 32.47 17.68
N HIS A 326 9.14 31.30 18.29
CA HIS A 326 7.90 30.57 18.50
C HIS A 326 7.70 30.33 20.00
N ALA A 327 6.45 30.26 20.44
CA ALA A 327 6.11 29.98 21.84
C ALA A 327 5.51 28.58 21.99
N GLY A 328 5.88 27.86 23.04
CA GLY A 328 5.32 26.54 23.32
C GLY A 328 6.01 25.79 24.46
N TYR A 329 5.79 24.48 24.49
CA TYR A 329 6.29 23.55 25.51
C TYR A 329 7.24 22.50 24.93
N LEU A 330 8.11 21.95 25.76
CA LEU A 330 8.95 20.81 25.42
C LEU A 330 8.25 19.50 25.79
N ALA A 331 8.14 18.57 24.84
CA ALA A 331 7.41 17.32 25.03
C ALA A 331 7.94 16.49 26.21
N GLN A 332 9.26 16.43 26.39
CA GLN A 332 9.91 15.71 27.48
C GLN A 332 9.56 16.30 28.85
N GLN A 333 9.44 17.63 28.95
CA GLN A 333 9.05 18.26 30.20
C GLN A 333 7.59 17.96 30.53
N ILE A 334 6.70 18.02 29.54
CA ILE A 334 5.30 17.66 29.74
C ILE A 334 5.19 16.23 30.24
N LYS A 335 5.95 15.29 29.65
CA LYS A 335 5.99 13.91 30.13
C LYS A 335 6.48 13.80 31.58
N ALA A 336 7.56 14.50 31.94
CA ALA A 336 8.06 14.49 33.32
C ALA A 336 7.03 15.05 34.33
N LEU A 337 6.31 16.12 33.95
CA LEU A 337 5.24 16.67 34.77
C LEU A 337 4.05 15.72 34.92
N MET A 338 3.67 15.06 33.82
CA MET A 338 2.61 14.04 33.85
C MET A 338 2.97 12.90 34.79
N ASP A 339 4.23 12.44 34.77
CA ASP A 339 4.73 11.40 35.66
C ASP A 339 4.75 11.84 37.14
N GLU A 340 5.19 13.08 37.42
CA GLU A 340 5.17 13.66 38.76
C GLU A 340 3.75 13.72 39.34
N LEU A 341 2.77 14.08 38.50
CA LEU A 341 1.37 14.21 38.90
C LEU A 341 0.59 12.89 38.84
N GLY A 342 1.22 11.81 38.36
CA GLY A 342 0.57 10.50 38.23
C GLY A 342 -0.58 10.47 37.22
N ILE A 343 -0.48 11.26 36.15
CA ILE A 343 -1.49 11.34 35.09
C ILE A 343 -0.93 10.86 33.76
N ASP A 344 -1.79 10.25 32.94
CA ASP A 344 -1.49 9.90 31.56
C ASP A 344 -2.70 10.20 30.68
N PHE A 345 -2.53 11.04 29.67
CA PHE A 345 -3.58 11.47 28.76
C PHE A 345 -3.02 11.96 27.42
N GLY A 346 -3.88 12.02 26.40
CA GLY A 346 -3.51 12.20 25.00
C GLY A 346 -2.82 13.51 24.60
N MET A 347 -2.48 14.40 25.55
CA MET A 347 -1.66 15.59 25.25
C MET A 347 -0.25 15.22 24.80
N TYR A 348 0.35 14.18 25.37
CA TYR A 348 1.69 13.72 25.00
C TYR A 348 1.61 12.43 24.21
N GLN A 349 2.39 12.33 23.14
CA GLN A 349 2.54 11.10 22.37
C GLN A 349 4.01 10.81 22.12
N ASP A 350 4.42 9.56 22.39
CA ASP A 350 5.72 9.02 21.98
C ASP A 350 5.50 7.98 20.88
N HIS A 351 6.04 8.28 19.70
CA HIS A 351 5.81 7.45 18.51
C HIS A 351 6.58 6.12 18.59
N LEU A 352 7.56 5.99 19.49
CA LEU A 352 8.27 4.72 19.74
C LEU A 352 7.37 3.64 20.36
N VAL A 353 6.37 4.03 21.14
CA VAL A 353 5.51 3.09 21.88
C VAL A 353 4.81 2.11 20.94
N ASN A 354 4.49 2.56 19.72
CA ASN A 354 3.83 1.75 18.69
C ASN A 354 4.76 1.41 17.51
N GLY A 355 6.07 1.28 17.76
CA GLY A 355 7.05 0.86 16.75
C GLY A 355 7.37 1.89 15.68
N GLY A 356 7.08 3.16 15.95
CA GLY A 356 7.45 4.28 15.10
C GLY A 356 8.88 4.79 15.36
N CYS A 357 9.23 5.92 14.74
CA CYS A 357 10.48 6.63 14.94
C CYS A 357 10.52 7.36 16.30
N ASP A 358 11.72 7.74 16.76
CA ASP A 358 11.91 8.59 17.95
C ASP A 358 11.43 10.03 17.70
N VAL A 359 10.11 10.20 17.77
CA VAL A 359 9.40 11.47 17.59
C VAL A 359 8.40 11.61 18.73
N LYS A 360 8.39 12.79 19.34
CA LYS A 360 7.50 13.13 20.45
C LYS A 360 6.67 14.33 20.03
N THR A 361 5.35 14.24 20.20
CA THR A 361 4.42 15.28 19.76
C THR A 361 3.51 15.70 20.91
N LEU A 362 2.96 16.92 20.78
CA LEU A 362 2.04 17.50 21.75
C LEU A 362 0.74 17.92 21.09
N ALA A 363 -0.38 17.48 21.66
CA ALA A 363 -1.73 17.91 21.30
C ALA A 363 -2.17 19.03 22.26
N TYR A 364 -1.91 20.28 21.89
CA TYR A 364 -2.15 21.45 22.74
C TYR A 364 -3.61 21.61 23.14
N GLU A 365 -4.54 21.23 22.28
CA GLU A 365 -5.98 21.27 22.52
C GLU A 365 -6.41 20.40 23.71
N GLN A 366 -5.68 19.32 23.99
CA GLN A 366 -5.95 18.44 25.14
C GLN A 366 -5.62 19.12 26.48
N ALA A 367 -4.80 20.17 26.48
CA ALA A 367 -4.51 20.95 27.68
C ALA A 367 -5.64 21.93 28.04
N ILE A 368 -6.48 22.32 27.07
CA ILE A 368 -7.51 23.34 27.27
C ILE A 368 -8.45 22.98 28.44
N PRO A 369 -9.00 21.74 28.55
CA PRO A 369 -9.85 21.37 29.69
C PRO A 369 -9.18 21.49 31.06
N PHE A 370 -7.87 21.20 31.16
CA PHE A 370 -7.10 21.41 32.38
C PHE A 370 -6.96 22.91 32.68
N ILE A 371 -6.68 23.74 31.67
CA ILE A 371 -6.57 25.20 31.82
C ILE A 371 -7.90 25.80 32.27
N THR A 372 -9.01 25.43 31.65
CA THR A 372 -10.33 25.95 32.02
C THR A 372 -10.73 25.51 33.42
N LYS A 373 -10.42 24.27 33.82
CA LYS A 373 -10.71 23.79 35.18
C LYS A 373 -9.83 24.48 36.23
N ALA A 374 -8.56 24.75 35.93
CA ALA A 374 -7.69 25.51 36.83
C ALA A 374 -8.15 26.97 36.98
N LEU A 375 -8.68 27.58 35.90
CA LEU A 375 -9.28 28.92 35.95
C LEU A 375 -10.55 28.95 36.80
N ASP A 376 -11.43 27.96 36.63
CA ASP A 376 -12.62 27.76 37.48
C ASP A 376 -12.23 27.71 38.97
N MET A 377 -11.24 26.87 39.31
CA MET A 377 -10.70 26.81 40.68
C MET A 377 -10.09 28.13 41.16
N ALA A 378 -9.46 28.90 40.27
CA ALA A 378 -8.91 30.19 40.62
C ALA A 378 -10.02 31.21 40.94
N PHE A 379 -11.11 31.22 40.15
CA PHE A 379 -12.26 32.07 40.41
C PHE A 379 -12.94 31.70 41.73
N SER A 380 -13.20 30.41 42.00
CA SER A 380 -13.79 29.99 43.27
C SER A 380 -12.95 30.41 44.48
N ARG A 381 -11.62 30.30 44.39
CA ARG A 381 -10.72 30.75 45.47
C ARG A 381 -10.72 32.27 45.64
N LEU A 382 -10.92 33.03 44.57
CA LEU A 382 -11.05 34.50 44.65
C LEU A 382 -12.37 34.88 45.34
N ASP A 383 -13.48 34.25 44.96
CA ASP A 383 -14.79 34.48 45.59
C ASP A 383 -14.75 34.21 47.10
N GLU A 384 -14.10 33.12 47.52
CA GLU A 384 -13.89 32.80 48.93
C GLU A 384 -13.05 33.85 49.67
N ILE A 385 -12.03 34.42 49.01
CA ILE A 385 -11.20 35.48 49.59
C ILE A 385 -12.03 36.77 49.74
N GLU A 386 -12.80 37.14 48.72
CA GLU A 386 -13.67 38.33 48.76
C GLU A 386 -14.72 38.23 49.87
N GLU A 387 -15.36 37.06 50.04
CA GLU A 387 -16.32 36.85 51.12
C GLU A 387 -15.68 36.98 52.51
N ARG A 388 -14.44 36.48 52.66
CA ARG A 388 -13.68 36.62 53.91
C ARG A 388 -13.28 38.06 54.19
N LEU A 389 -12.86 38.81 53.17
CA LEU A 389 -12.54 40.22 53.29
C LEU A 389 -13.78 41.03 53.71
N ALA A 390 -14.92 40.80 53.08
CA ALA A 390 -16.17 41.47 53.44
C ALA A 390 -16.59 41.20 54.91
N LYS A 391 -16.36 39.99 55.41
CA LYS A 391 -16.60 39.65 56.84
C LYS A 391 -15.62 40.33 57.79
N LEU A 392 -14.38 40.56 57.37
CA LEU A 392 -13.36 41.27 58.16
C LEU A 392 -13.56 42.79 58.16
N GLU A 393 -14.00 43.37 57.04
CA GLU A 393 -14.26 44.81 56.91
C GLU A 393 -15.56 45.26 57.61
N SER A 394 -16.45 44.31 57.93
CA SER A 394 -17.69 44.55 58.68
C SER A 394 -17.56 44.35 60.19
N GLN A 395 -16.38 43.98 60.69
CA GLN A 395 -16.00 43.98 62.11
C GLN A 395 -15.24 45.25 62.46
#